data_AF-A0A4S8I575-F1
#
_entry.id   AF-A0A4S8I575-F1
#
_cell.length_a   1.000
_cell.length_b   1.000
_cell.length_c   1.000
_cell.angle_alpha   90.00
_cell.angle_beta   90.00
_cell.angle_gamma   90.00
#
_symmetry.space_group_name_H-M   'P 1'
#
loop_
_entity.id
_entity.type
_entity.pdbx_description
1 polymer ?
#
loop_
_entity_poly.entity_id
_entity_poly.type
_entity_poly.pdbx_seq_one_letter_code
_entity_poly.pdbx_strand_id
1 'polypeptide(L)'
;MIKNSSSVKEVKILAQHICSMSVFKARRVIDQIRGRSYEETLMILELMPYRASYPILKLVYSAAANASHNMGLNEADSFISEAKVNRSTIVKKLRPRARGRSYPIKRPTCHITIVIIYIGFPNLLIEGQTRGIEELQMNVQKEFNSVNRRLNIAITRVEKPYGQPNILAEYIALQLKNRVSFRKAMKKAIELAEQTDTKGMQVQIAGRIDGKEIARVEWIREGRVPLQTIRAKIDHCSYTIRTIYGVLGIKIWIFVDEE
;
A
#
# COMPACT_ATOMS: atom_id res chain seq x y z
N MET A 1 18.14 -17.01 -16.59
CA MET A 1 17.07 -17.88 -16.07
C MET A 1 16.94 -17.69 -14.57
N ILE A 2 15.99 -16.87 -14.11
CA ILE A 2 15.44 -16.96 -12.74
C ILE A 2 13.94 -16.79 -12.90
N LYS A 3 13.21 -17.90 -12.85
CA LYS A 3 11.75 -17.93 -12.75
C LYS A 3 11.39 -17.55 -11.32
N ASN A 4 10.83 -16.37 -11.09
CA ASN A 4 10.17 -16.05 -9.81
C ASN A 4 8.80 -15.45 -10.10
N SER A 5 7.84 -16.32 -10.45
CA SER A 5 6.45 -15.96 -10.68
C SER A 5 5.50 -17.03 -10.12
N SER A 6 5.70 -17.45 -8.87
CA SER A 6 4.84 -18.49 -8.25
C SER A 6 4.87 -18.51 -6.72
N SER A 7 4.73 -17.37 -6.03
CA SER A 7 4.62 -17.35 -4.56
C SER A 7 3.20 -17.09 -4.04
N VAL A 8 2.25 -16.76 -4.92
CA VAL A 8 0.85 -16.46 -4.57
C VAL A 8 -0.05 -17.53 -5.20
N LYS A 9 -0.77 -18.28 -4.36
CA LYS A 9 -1.79 -19.23 -4.81
C LYS A 9 -3.17 -18.71 -4.37
N GLU A 10 -4.10 -18.67 -5.31
CA GLU A 10 -5.48 -18.25 -5.07
C GLU A 10 -6.41 -19.45 -5.03
N VAL A 11 -7.29 -19.51 -4.04
CA VAL A 11 -8.38 -20.48 -3.96
C VAL A 11 -9.70 -19.72 -3.99
N LYS A 12 -10.52 -20.00 -5.00
CA LYS A 12 -11.84 -19.38 -5.19
C LYS A 12 -12.93 -20.36 -4.81
N ILE A 13 -13.84 -19.92 -3.95
CA ILE A 13 -14.98 -20.72 -3.50
C ILE A 13 -16.26 -20.02 -3.92
N LEU A 14 -17.09 -20.77 -4.63
CA LEU A 14 -18.40 -20.34 -5.09
C LEU A 14 -19.47 -21.17 -4.40
N ALA A 15 -20.26 -20.49 -3.57
CA ALA A 15 -21.42 -21.07 -2.94
C ALA A 15 -22.68 -20.60 -3.68
N GLN A 16 -23.29 -21.49 -4.44
CA GLN A 16 -24.50 -21.19 -5.19
C GLN A 16 -25.75 -21.71 -4.49
N HIS A 17 -26.79 -20.87 -4.40
CA HIS A 17 -28.12 -21.22 -3.89
C HIS A 17 -28.21 -21.78 -2.44
N ILE A 18 -27.10 -21.86 -1.71
CA ILE A 18 -27.04 -22.43 -0.36
C ILE A 18 -27.75 -21.55 0.69
N CYS A 19 -27.73 -20.24 0.49
CA CYS A 19 -28.16 -19.28 1.49
C CYS A 19 -29.61 -18.82 1.23
N SER A 20 -30.58 -19.38 1.97
CA SER A 20 -31.99 -18.95 1.96
C SER A 20 -32.21 -17.64 2.74
N MET A 21 -31.37 -16.65 2.45
CA MET A 21 -31.38 -15.36 3.14
C MET A 21 -31.25 -14.19 2.17
N SER A 22 -31.64 -13.01 2.66
CA SER A 22 -31.47 -11.77 1.92
C SER A 22 -30.00 -11.40 1.79
N VAL A 23 -29.61 -10.91 0.61
CA VAL A 23 -28.26 -10.41 0.31
C VAL A 23 -27.76 -9.42 1.36
N PHE A 24 -28.61 -8.53 1.84
CA PHE A 24 -28.21 -7.50 2.82
C PHE A 24 -27.79 -8.09 4.17
N LYS A 25 -28.43 -9.19 4.59
CA LYS A 25 -28.09 -9.88 5.85
C LYS A 25 -26.74 -10.59 5.74
N ALA A 26 -26.46 -11.19 4.58
CA ALA A 26 -25.18 -11.81 4.30
C ALA A 26 -24.06 -10.77 4.13
N ARG A 27 -24.31 -9.64 3.45
CA ARG A 27 -23.33 -8.55 3.27
C ARG A 27 -22.83 -8.00 4.60
N ARG A 28 -23.71 -7.80 5.57
CA ARG A 28 -23.33 -7.29 6.90
C ARG A 28 -22.22 -8.13 7.55
N VAL A 29 -22.23 -9.45 7.33
CA VAL A 29 -21.20 -10.36 7.86
C VAL A 29 -19.98 -10.41 6.91
N ILE A 30 -20.23 -10.52 5.60
CA ILE A 30 -19.17 -10.59 4.57
C ILE A 30 -18.29 -9.35 4.55
N ASP A 31 -18.85 -8.16 4.76
CA ASP A 31 -18.11 -6.91 4.78
C ASP A 31 -17.11 -6.85 5.95
N GLN A 32 -17.31 -7.62 7.02
CA GLN A 32 -16.45 -7.65 8.21
C GLN A 32 -15.23 -8.57 8.06
N ILE A 33 -15.33 -9.57 7.19
CA ILE A 33 -14.28 -10.59 6.99
C ILE A 33 -13.35 -10.27 5.82
N ARG A 34 -13.62 -9.21 5.04
CA ARG A 34 -12.74 -8.79 3.94
C ARG A 34 -11.40 -8.31 4.50
N GLY A 35 -10.30 -8.80 3.93
CA GLY A 35 -8.93 -8.41 4.29
C GLY A 35 -8.45 -8.96 5.63
N ARG A 36 -9.20 -9.86 6.27
CA ARG A 36 -8.85 -10.49 7.55
C ARG A 36 -8.06 -11.78 7.32
N SER A 37 -7.24 -12.15 8.31
CA SER A 37 -6.61 -13.47 8.33
C SER A 37 -7.67 -14.56 8.54
N TYR A 38 -7.33 -15.81 8.24
CA TYR A 38 -8.22 -16.94 8.46
C TYR A 38 -8.60 -17.11 9.93
N GLU A 39 -7.63 -17.00 10.84
CA GLU A 39 -7.85 -17.08 12.30
C GLU A 39 -8.78 -15.97 12.80
N GLU A 40 -8.51 -14.71 12.40
CA GLU A 40 -9.37 -13.57 12.73
C GLU A 40 -10.79 -13.77 12.19
N THR A 41 -10.91 -14.30 10.97
CA THR A 41 -12.20 -14.58 10.35
C THR A 41 -12.99 -15.62 11.14
N LEU A 42 -12.34 -16.69 11.60
CA LEU A 42 -12.96 -17.72 12.41
C LEU A 42 -13.53 -17.12 13.70
N MET A 43 -12.71 -16.35 14.43
CA MET A 43 -13.14 -15.68 15.67
C MET A 43 -14.32 -14.73 15.42
N ILE A 44 -14.25 -13.89 14.38
CA ILE A 44 -15.32 -12.94 14.06
C ILE A 44 -16.63 -13.67 13.74
N LEU A 45 -16.57 -14.73 12.93
CA LEU A 45 -17.76 -15.47 12.51
C LEU A 45 -18.38 -16.25 13.67
N GLU A 46 -17.58 -16.80 14.58
CA GLU A 46 -18.07 -17.51 15.77
C GLU A 46 -18.72 -16.55 16.79
N LEU A 47 -18.15 -15.36 16.98
CA LEU A 47 -18.63 -14.39 17.97
C LEU A 47 -19.85 -13.58 17.48
N MET A 48 -20.08 -13.51 16.17
CA MET A 48 -21.18 -12.70 15.63
C MET A 48 -22.57 -13.31 15.89
N PRO A 49 -23.55 -12.54 16.39
CA PRO A 49 -24.89 -13.03 16.69
C PRO A 49 -25.79 -13.18 15.44
N TYR A 50 -25.23 -13.15 14.23
CA TYR A 50 -26.00 -13.17 12.99
C TYR A 50 -26.16 -14.60 12.44
N ARG A 51 -27.39 -15.02 12.09
CA ARG A 51 -27.64 -16.32 11.44
C ARG A 51 -26.82 -16.54 10.15
N ALA A 52 -26.39 -15.48 9.49
CA ALA A 52 -25.56 -15.56 8.30
C ALA A 52 -24.12 -16.05 8.59
N SER A 53 -23.64 -15.99 9.84
CA SER A 53 -22.30 -16.41 10.19
C SER A 53 -22.09 -17.90 9.97
N TYR A 54 -23.01 -18.76 10.41
CA TYR A 54 -22.86 -20.21 10.33
C TYR A 54 -22.65 -20.72 8.88
N PRO A 55 -23.47 -20.33 7.87
CA PRO A 55 -23.20 -20.72 6.48
C PRO A 55 -21.87 -20.20 5.94
N ILE A 56 -21.46 -18.99 6.31
CA ILE A 56 -20.19 -18.39 5.86
C ILE A 56 -19.01 -19.11 6.50
N LEU A 57 -19.10 -19.42 7.79
CA LEU A 57 -18.10 -20.20 8.54
C LEU A 57 -17.88 -21.56 7.89
N LYS A 58 -18.95 -22.27 7.55
CA LYS A 58 -18.86 -23.57 6.85
C LYS A 58 -18.17 -23.45 5.48
N LEU A 59 -18.39 -22.35 4.75
CA LEU A 59 -17.73 -22.11 3.47
C LEU A 59 -16.24 -21.82 3.63
N VAL A 60 -15.87 -21.01 4.63
CA VAL A 60 -14.47 -20.69 4.95
C VAL A 60 -13.72 -21.94 5.43
N TYR A 61 -14.35 -22.79 6.24
CA TYR A 61 -13.77 -24.07 6.67
C TYR A 61 -13.58 -25.03 5.50
N SER A 62 -14.60 -25.17 4.64
CA SER A 62 -14.50 -26.01 3.44
C SER A 62 -13.44 -25.51 2.46
N ALA A 63 -13.26 -24.20 2.36
CA ALA A 63 -12.24 -23.58 1.54
C ALA A 63 -10.83 -23.95 2.00
N ALA A 64 -10.56 -23.81 3.30
CA ALA A 64 -9.28 -24.15 3.91
C ALA A 64 -8.96 -25.64 3.76
N ALA A 65 -9.93 -26.52 4.05
CA ALA A 65 -9.77 -27.96 3.88
C ALA A 65 -9.45 -28.36 2.42
N ASN A 66 -10.11 -27.73 1.45
CA ASN A 66 -9.81 -28.00 0.04
C ASN A 66 -8.41 -27.51 -0.37
N ALA A 67 -7.95 -26.40 0.20
CA ALA A 67 -6.61 -25.87 -0.05
C ALA A 67 -5.52 -26.75 0.58
N SER A 68 -5.72 -27.22 1.80
CA SER A 68 -4.76 -28.11 2.47
C SER A 68 -4.69 -29.47 1.77
N HIS A 69 -5.84 -30.10 1.47
CA HIS A 69 -5.86 -31.41 0.83
C HIS A 69 -5.38 -31.42 -0.62
N ASN A 70 -5.83 -30.47 -1.45
CA ASN A 70 -5.51 -30.50 -2.89
C ASN A 70 -4.21 -29.75 -3.23
N MET A 71 -3.84 -28.74 -2.45
CA MET A 71 -2.71 -27.85 -2.77
C MET A 71 -1.58 -27.86 -1.74
N GLY A 72 -1.74 -28.57 -0.62
CA GLY A 72 -0.73 -28.66 0.45
C GLY A 72 -0.45 -27.33 1.15
N LEU A 73 -1.44 -26.43 1.19
CA LEU A 73 -1.29 -25.08 1.71
C LEU A 73 -1.59 -25.01 3.21
N ASN A 74 -0.81 -24.21 3.93
CA ASN A 74 -0.97 -24.00 5.36
C ASN A 74 -2.07 -22.96 5.67
N GLU A 75 -2.84 -23.18 6.73
CA GLU A 75 -3.98 -22.35 7.13
C GLU A 75 -3.53 -21.00 7.72
N ALA A 76 -2.40 -20.99 8.45
CA ALA A 76 -1.87 -19.81 9.12
C ALA A 76 -1.48 -18.68 8.15
N ASP A 77 -1.09 -19.03 6.92
CA ASP A 77 -0.59 -18.09 5.91
C ASP A 77 -1.69 -17.58 4.97
N SER A 78 -2.96 -17.76 5.34
CA SER A 78 -4.11 -17.50 4.50
C SER A 78 -4.92 -16.29 4.96
N PHE A 79 -5.35 -15.49 3.99
CA PHE A 79 -6.18 -14.31 4.23
C PHE A 79 -7.25 -14.17 3.15
N ILE A 80 -8.36 -13.52 3.50
CA ILE A 80 -9.49 -13.32 2.58
C ILE A 80 -9.25 -12.01 1.82
N SER A 81 -8.94 -12.12 0.52
CA SER A 81 -8.73 -10.92 -0.31
C SER A 81 -10.05 -10.30 -0.75
N GLU A 82 -10.95 -11.11 -1.29
CA GLU A 82 -12.23 -10.66 -1.80
C GLU A 82 -13.37 -11.53 -1.28
N ALA A 83 -14.45 -10.89 -0.82
CA ALA A 83 -15.69 -11.56 -0.46
C ALA A 83 -16.89 -10.79 -1.00
N LYS A 84 -17.65 -11.41 -1.90
CA LYS A 84 -18.76 -10.78 -2.65
C LYS A 84 -20.06 -11.56 -2.42
N VAL A 85 -21.17 -10.82 -2.30
CA VAL A 85 -22.52 -11.38 -2.18
C VAL A 85 -23.44 -10.80 -3.24
N ASN A 86 -23.94 -11.68 -4.10
CA ASN A 86 -24.82 -11.35 -5.20
C ASN A 86 -26.24 -11.91 -4.98
N ARG A 87 -27.22 -11.23 -5.58
CA ARG A 87 -28.59 -11.73 -5.62
C ARG A 87 -28.62 -13.00 -6.48
N SER A 88 -29.42 -13.96 -6.06
CA SER A 88 -29.68 -15.20 -6.78
C SER A 88 -31.16 -15.29 -7.15
N THR A 89 -31.59 -16.46 -7.60
CA THR A 89 -32.98 -16.75 -7.90
C THR A 89 -33.88 -16.57 -6.67
N ILE A 90 -35.04 -15.96 -6.91
CA ILE A 90 -36.06 -15.78 -5.88
C ILE A 90 -37.04 -16.94 -6.02
N VAL A 91 -37.06 -17.82 -5.02
CA VAL A 91 -38.01 -18.93 -4.99
C VAL A 91 -39.38 -18.38 -4.62
N LYS A 92 -40.34 -18.57 -5.51
CA LYS A 92 -41.75 -18.23 -5.28
C LYS A 92 -42.46 -19.46 -4.74
N LYS A 93 -43.05 -19.37 -3.54
CA LYS A 93 -43.95 -20.39 -2.98
C LYS A 93 -45.31 -19.76 -2.71
N LEU A 94 -46.39 -20.50 -2.90
CA LEU A 94 -47.73 -20.05 -2.50
C LEU A 94 -48.01 -20.49 -1.07
N ARG A 95 -48.51 -19.57 -0.24
CA ARG A 95 -49.02 -19.92 1.10
C ARG A 95 -50.55 -19.91 1.08
N PRO A 96 -51.22 -21.04 1.36
CA PRO A 96 -52.66 -21.07 1.45
C PRO A 96 -53.15 -20.25 2.65
N ARG A 97 -54.30 -19.59 2.47
CA ARG A 97 -55.02 -18.82 3.49
C ARG A 97 -56.50 -19.16 3.46
N ALA A 98 -57.23 -18.70 4.47
CA ALA A 98 -58.68 -18.89 4.56
C ALA A 98 -59.41 -18.37 3.31
N ARG A 99 -60.58 -18.98 3.03
CA ARG A 99 -61.47 -18.65 1.90
C ARG A 99 -60.84 -18.84 0.51
N GLY A 100 -60.02 -19.88 0.31
CA GLY A 100 -59.44 -20.22 -1.00
C GLY A 100 -58.40 -19.21 -1.53
N ARG A 101 -57.96 -18.25 -0.69
CA ARG A 101 -56.99 -17.23 -1.09
C ARG A 101 -55.57 -17.78 -0.98
N SER A 102 -54.70 -17.38 -1.89
CA SER A 102 -53.26 -17.67 -1.82
C SER A 102 -52.45 -16.39 -2.00
N TYR A 103 -51.35 -16.28 -1.25
CA TYR A 103 -50.38 -15.19 -1.43
C TYR A 103 -49.02 -15.74 -1.87
N PRO A 104 -48.33 -15.06 -2.80
CA PRO A 104 -46.99 -15.42 -3.20
C PRO A 104 -45.98 -15.01 -2.11
N ILE A 105 -45.28 -15.98 -1.55
CA ILE A 105 -44.11 -15.79 -0.70
C ILE A 105 -42.86 -15.83 -1.57
N LYS A 106 -42.11 -14.74 -1.56
CA LYS A 106 -40.79 -14.63 -2.19
C LYS A 106 -39.71 -14.96 -1.15
N ARG A 107 -38.98 -16.05 -1.35
CA ARG A 107 -37.78 -16.36 -0.56
C ARG A 107 -36.54 -15.98 -1.39
N PRO A 108 -35.87 -14.86 -1.09
CA PRO A 108 -34.64 -14.51 -1.78
C PRO A 108 -33.54 -15.50 -1.40
N THR A 109 -32.74 -15.91 -2.38
CA THR A 109 -31.47 -16.59 -2.14
C THR A 109 -30.31 -15.70 -2.56
N CYS A 110 -29.11 -16.01 -2.10
CA CYS A 110 -27.90 -15.30 -2.46
C CYS A 110 -26.76 -16.23 -2.86
N HIS A 111 -25.92 -15.74 -3.77
CA HIS A 111 -24.64 -16.35 -4.12
C HIS A 111 -23.54 -15.68 -3.32
N ILE A 112 -22.65 -16.47 -2.74
CA ILE A 112 -21.49 -15.99 -2.00
C ILE A 112 -20.23 -16.46 -2.71
N THR A 113 -19.34 -15.52 -3.01
CA THR A 113 -18.02 -15.77 -3.58
C THR A 113 -16.98 -15.32 -2.58
N ILE A 114 -16.11 -16.22 -2.15
CA ILE A 114 -14.98 -15.91 -1.27
C ILE A 114 -13.70 -16.32 -2.00
N VAL A 115 -12.75 -15.40 -2.06
CA VAL A 115 -11.41 -15.61 -2.60
C VAL A 115 -10.45 -15.57 -1.42
N ILE A 116 -9.78 -16.71 -1.19
CA ILE A 116 -8.74 -16.85 -0.18
C ILE A 116 -7.40 -16.90 -0.90
N ILE A 117 -6.47 -16.08 -0.46
CA ILE A 117 -5.11 -16.05 -0.99
C ILE A 117 -4.18 -16.65 0.05
N TYR A 118 -3.29 -17.52 -0.42
CA TYR A 118 -2.23 -18.13 0.35
C TYR A 118 -0.89 -17.57 -0.13
N ILE A 119 -0.09 -17.07 0.82
CA ILE A 119 1.22 -16.48 0.54
C ILE A 119 2.27 -17.31 1.29
N GLY A 120 3.34 -17.74 0.62
CA GLY A 120 4.42 -18.45 1.32
C GLY A 120 5.20 -17.59 2.33
N PHE A 121 5.13 -16.26 2.22
CA PHE A 121 5.76 -15.29 3.11
C PHE A 121 4.86 -14.06 3.31
N PRO A 122 4.00 -14.02 4.35
CA PRO A 122 3.04 -12.92 4.57
C PRO A 122 3.71 -11.55 4.79
N ASN A 123 4.94 -11.54 5.33
CA ASN A 123 5.68 -10.31 5.62
C ASN A 123 6.07 -9.50 4.37
N LEU A 124 6.15 -10.14 3.20
CA LEU A 124 6.58 -9.48 1.96
C LEU A 124 5.47 -8.65 1.28
N LEU A 125 4.20 -8.86 1.66
CA LEU A 125 3.04 -8.12 1.14
C LEU A 125 2.57 -6.99 2.09
N ILE A 126 2.97 -7.04 3.37
CA ILE A 126 2.63 -6.01 4.37
C ILE A 126 3.66 -4.87 4.38
N GLU A 127 4.80 -5.03 3.71
CA GLU A 127 5.80 -3.98 3.50
C GLU A 127 5.33 -2.93 2.46
N GLY A 128 4.42 -2.05 2.89
CA GLY A 128 4.80 -0.64 2.95
C GLY A 128 4.12 0.39 2.03
N GLN A 129 3.00 0.11 1.33
CA GLN A 129 2.40 1.14 0.46
C GLN A 129 0.94 1.54 0.71
N THR A 130 0.04 0.71 1.24
CA THR A 130 -1.40 1.08 1.27
C THR A 130 -1.85 1.82 2.53
N ARG A 131 -1.42 1.41 3.74
CA ARG A 131 -1.81 2.08 5.00
C ARG A 131 -1.38 3.54 5.06
N GLY A 132 -0.15 3.84 4.63
CA GLY A 132 0.36 5.22 4.62
C GLY A 132 -0.44 6.14 3.69
N ILE A 133 -0.97 5.63 2.58
CA ILE A 133 -1.77 6.43 1.62
C ILE A 133 -3.15 6.75 2.21
N GLU A 134 -3.79 5.78 2.86
CA GLU A 134 -5.08 5.99 3.54
C GLU A 134 -4.92 6.93 4.74
N GLU A 135 -3.85 6.79 5.51
CA GLU A 135 -3.49 7.72 6.59
C GLU A 135 -3.21 9.14 6.08
N LEU A 136 -2.47 9.28 4.97
CA LEU A 136 -2.24 10.58 4.32
C LEU A 136 -3.55 11.19 3.82
N GLN A 137 -4.43 10.41 3.20
CA GLN A 137 -5.77 10.88 2.81
C GLN A 137 -6.57 11.35 4.03
N MET A 138 -6.55 10.60 5.13
CA MET A 138 -7.23 11.01 6.37
C MET A 138 -6.60 12.26 7.00
N ASN A 139 -5.28 12.40 7.01
CA ASN A 139 -4.60 13.57 7.58
C ASN A 139 -4.85 14.83 6.74
N VAL A 140 -4.74 14.72 5.40
CA VAL A 140 -5.02 15.84 4.50
C VAL A 140 -6.51 16.23 4.57
N GLN A 141 -7.43 15.27 4.64
CA GLN A 141 -8.86 15.56 4.78
C GLN A 141 -9.20 16.22 6.14
N LYS A 142 -8.43 15.93 7.20
CA LYS A 142 -8.57 16.58 8.52
C LYS A 142 -8.04 18.03 8.53
N GLU A 143 -6.94 18.31 7.83
CA GLU A 143 -6.40 19.69 7.74
C GLU A 143 -7.29 20.58 6.86
N PHE A 144 -7.80 20.05 5.75
CA PHE A 144 -8.72 20.77 4.88
C PHE A 144 -10.17 20.57 5.34
N ASN A 145 -10.59 21.33 6.36
CA ASN A 145 -11.97 21.43 6.86
C ASN A 145 -12.95 21.97 5.80
N SER A 146 -13.22 21.21 4.73
CA SER A 146 -14.15 21.56 3.67
C SER A 146 -15.22 20.49 3.58
N VAL A 147 -16.39 20.82 4.14
CA VAL A 147 -17.54 19.97 4.48
C VAL A 147 -18.02 19.03 3.36
N ASN A 148 -17.65 19.21 2.09
CA ASN A 148 -18.18 18.39 0.98
C ASN A 148 -17.22 18.16 -0.21
N ARG A 149 -15.89 18.29 -0.06
CA ARG A 149 -14.95 18.02 -1.16
C ARG A 149 -14.14 16.76 -0.88
N ARG A 150 -14.29 15.74 -1.74
CA ARG A 150 -13.41 14.57 -1.77
C ARG A 150 -12.13 14.94 -2.52
N LEU A 151 -10.98 14.87 -1.84
CA LEU A 151 -9.68 15.11 -2.45
C LEU A 151 -9.22 13.86 -3.20
N ASN A 152 -9.05 13.97 -4.52
CA ASN A 152 -8.48 12.92 -5.34
C ASN A 152 -6.96 13.10 -5.37
N ILE A 153 -6.22 12.34 -4.58
CA ILE A 153 -4.76 12.36 -4.58
C ILE A 153 -4.25 11.35 -5.61
N ALA A 154 -3.59 11.82 -6.67
CA ALA A 154 -2.94 10.99 -7.68
C ALA A 154 -1.43 10.93 -7.40
N ILE A 155 -0.92 9.72 -7.15
CA ILE A 155 0.51 9.51 -6.89
C ILE A 155 1.17 9.08 -8.21
N THR A 156 2.05 9.93 -8.73
CA THR A 156 2.89 9.62 -9.89
C THR A 156 4.19 8.98 -9.42
N ARG A 157 4.53 7.81 -9.98
CA ARG A 157 5.84 7.20 -9.74
C ARG A 157 6.91 7.99 -10.48
N VAL A 158 7.98 8.35 -9.77
CA VAL A 158 9.17 8.96 -10.37
C VAL A 158 10.02 7.82 -10.95
N GLU A 159 10.30 7.87 -12.25
CA GLU A 159 11.06 6.81 -12.95
C GLU A 159 12.50 6.70 -12.46
N LYS A 160 13.17 7.83 -12.25
CA LYS A 160 14.55 7.93 -11.77
C LYS A 160 14.60 8.73 -10.46
N PRO A 161 14.51 8.08 -9.29
CA PRO A 161 14.41 8.78 -8.00
C PRO A 161 15.65 9.60 -7.68
N TYR A 162 16.84 9.08 -7.98
CA TYR A 162 18.11 9.78 -7.75
C TYR A 162 18.39 10.89 -8.78
N GLY A 163 17.58 11.04 -9.82
CA GLY A 163 17.65 12.19 -10.72
C GLY A 163 17.08 13.46 -10.08
N GLN A 164 16.27 13.34 -9.02
CA GLN A 164 15.66 14.48 -8.35
C GLN A 164 16.51 14.97 -7.18
N PRO A 165 16.79 16.28 -7.07
CA PRO A 165 17.67 16.80 -6.02
C PRO A 165 17.04 16.72 -4.62
N ASN A 166 15.70 16.70 -4.51
CA ASN A 166 15.01 16.58 -3.22
C ASN A 166 15.27 15.22 -2.55
N ILE A 167 15.17 14.13 -3.33
CA ILE A 167 15.37 12.77 -2.83
C ILE A 167 16.83 12.55 -2.44
N LEU A 168 17.76 13.08 -3.24
CA LEU A 168 19.19 13.06 -2.91
C LEU A 168 19.52 13.88 -1.65
N ALA A 169 18.88 15.03 -1.46
CA ALA A 169 19.08 15.85 -0.27
C ALA A 169 18.60 15.13 1.00
N GLU A 170 17.45 14.44 0.91
CA GLU A 170 16.93 13.62 2.00
C GLU A 170 17.84 12.41 2.29
N TYR A 171 18.37 11.77 1.26
CA TYR A 171 19.35 10.69 1.40
C TYR A 171 20.60 11.15 2.16
N ILE A 172 21.22 12.25 1.74
CA ILE A 172 22.41 12.81 2.42
C ILE A 172 22.06 13.22 3.85
N ALA A 173 20.86 13.79 4.07
CA ALA A 173 20.39 14.14 5.40
C ALA A 173 20.28 12.94 6.33
N LEU A 174 19.76 11.82 5.82
CA LEU A 174 19.66 10.58 6.57
C LEU A 174 21.06 10.04 6.94
N GLN A 175 22.00 10.04 5.99
CA GLN A 175 23.38 9.59 6.23
C GLN A 175 24.08 10.45 7.30
N LEU A 176 23.90 11.78 7.24
CA LEU A 176 24.50 12.71 8.21
C LEU A 176 23.86 12.59 9.60
N LYS A 177 22.55 12.35 9.69
CA LYS A 177 21.87 12.04 10.98
C LYS A 177 22.42 10.75 11.60
N ASN A 178 22.70 9.75 10.77
CA ASN A 178 23.33 8.49 11.18
C ASN A 178 24.84 8.61 11.46
N ARG A 179 25.39 9.83 11.47
CA ARG A 179 26.81 10.13 11.73
C ARG A 179 27.79 9.49 10.73
N VAL A 180 27.35 9.23 9.50
CA VAL A 180 28.27 8.84 8.42
C VAL A 180 29.11 10.05 8.03
N SER A 181 30.40 9.81 7.72
CA SER A 181 31.30 10.86 7.25
C SER A 181 30.72 11.57 6.02
N PHE A 182 30.65 12.91 6.06
CA PHE A 182 30.07 13.73 5.00
C PHE A 182 30.71 13.48 3.62
N ARG A 183 32.04 13.24 3.57
CA ARG A 183 32.74 12.91 2.32
C ARG A 183 32.23 11.60 1.71
N LYS A 184 31.99 10.58 2.54
CA LYS A 184 31.44 9.29 2.09
C LYS A 184 30.00 9.47 1.62
N ALA A 185 29.19 10.22 2.36
CA ALA A 185 27.80 10.51 1.98
C ALA A 185 27.71 11.26 0.63
N MET A 186 28.55 12.28 0.43
CA MET A 186 28.59 13.04 -0.83
C MET A 186 29.06 12.19 -2.01
N LYS A 187 30.15 11.42 -1.86
CA LYS A 187 30.64 10.52 -2.92
C LYS A 187 29.60 9.48 -3.31
N LYS A 188 28.92 8.88 -2.32
CA LYS A 188 27.87 7.90 -2.57
C LYS A 188 26.63 8.51 -3.23
N ALA A 189 26.28 9.74 -2.87
CA ALA A 189 25.18 10.46 -3.53
C ALA A 189 25.49 10.75 -5.01
N ILE A 190 26.74 11.11 -5.32
CA ILE A 190 27.22 11.26 -6.70
C ILE A 190 27.15 9.94 -7.45
N GLU A 191 27.68 8.86 -6.88
CA GLU A 191 27.65 7.52 -7.48
C GLU A 191 26.21 7.06 -7.81
N LEU A 192 25.25 7.34 -6.92
CA LEU A 192 23.83 7.04 -7.16
C LEU A 192 23.21 7.94 -8.24
N ALA A 193 23.65 9.20 -8.33
CA ALA A 193 23.19 10.14 -9.35
C ALA A 193 23.76 9.80 -10.73
N GLU A 194 25.00 9.33 -10.83
CA GLU A 194 25.64 8.90 -12.08
C GLU A 194 24.96 7.66 -12.70
N GLN A 195 24.38 6.79 -11.87
CA GLN A 195 23.55 5.66 -12.35
C GLN A 195 22.28 6.15 -13.09
N THR A 196 21.89 7.40 -12.88
CA THR A 196 20.83 8.07 -13.63
C THR A 196 21.49 8.97 -14.67
N ASP A 197 21.01 8.99 -15.92
CA ASP A 197 21.59 9.76 -17.04
C ASP A 197 21.61 11.30 -16.80
N THR A 198 22.46 11.76 -15.88
CA THR A 198 22.66 13.16 -15.47
C THR A 198 24.03 13.62 -15.96
N LYS A 199 24.11 14.84 -16.49
CA LYS A 199 25.33 15.36 -17.13
C LYS A 199 26.31 15.98 -16.14
N GLY A 200 25.82 16.40 -14.98
CA GLY A 200 26.66 16.91 -13.92
C GLY A 200 25.86 17.21 -12.66
N MET A 201 26.55 17.14 -11.52
CA MET A 201 25.97 17.43 -10.23
C MET A 201 26.96 18.22 -9.36
N GLN A 202 26.44 19.19 -8.61
CA GLN A 202 27.17 19.89 -7.58
C GLN A 202 26.43 19.74 -6.24
N VAL A 203 27.15 19.31 -5.20
CA VAL A 203 26.63 19.19 -3.84
C VAL A 203 27.44 20.09 -2.93
N GLN A 204 26.77 20.93 -2.16
CA GLN A 204 27.37 21.82 -1.17
C GLN A 204 26.75 21.56 0.20
N ILE A 205 27.59 21.44 1.21
CA ILE A 205 27.19 21.30 2.62
C ILE A 205 27.84 22.44 3.41
N ALA A 206 27.02 23.19 4.15
CA ALA A 206 27.45 24.31 4.97
C ALA A 206 27.05 24.10 6.44
N GLY A 207 27.99 24.37 7.36
CA GLY A 207 27.74 24.42 8.80
C GLY A 207 28.83 23.73 9.62
N ARG A 208 28.48 23.27 10.83
CA ARG A 208 29.41 22.58 11.75
C ARG A 208 29.62 21.12 11.37
N ILE A 209 30.33 20.92 10.27
CA ILE A 209 30.58 19.59 9.71
C ILE A 209 31.48 18.78 10.66
N ASP A 210 31.05 17.57 10.99
CA ASP A 210 31.70 16.63 11.92
C ASP A 210 31.79 17.14 13.37
N GLY A 211 30.90 18.06 13.74
CA GLY A 211 30.84 18.61 15.10
C GLY A 211 31.97 19.57 15.48
N LYS A 212 32.83 19.95 14.51
CA LYS A 212 33.87 20.96 14.73
C LYS A 212 33.26 22.29 15.18
N GLU A 213 34.00 23.03 16.00
CA GLU A 213 33.56 24.31 16.57
C GLU A 213 33.32 25.37 15.49
N ILE A 214 34.25 25.49 14.53
CA ILE A 214 34.15 26.43 13.41
C ILE A 214 33.34 25.81 12.27
N ALA A 215 32.31 26.53 11.84
CA ALA A 215 31.52 26.15 10.66
C ALA A 215 32.31 26.36 9.37
N ARG A 216 32.13 25.46 8.39
CA ARG A 216 32.77 25.56 7.07
C ARG A 216 31.80 25.15 5.97
N VAL A 217 32.17 25.47 4.74
CA VAL A 217 31.44 25.09 3.53
C VAL A 217 32.32 24.15 2.72
N GLU A 218 31.80 22.95 2.48
CA GLU A 218 32.45 21.92 1.65
C GLU A 218 31.57 21.69 0.43
N TRP A 219 32.17 21.65 -0.76
CA TRP A 219 31.44 21.37 -1.99
C TRP A 219 32.23 20.42 -2.87
N ILE A 220 31.49 19.54 -3.56
CA ILE A 220 32.02 18.62 -4.55
C ILE A 220 31.20 18.84 -5.82
N ARG A 221 31.88 18.89 -6.95
CA ARG A 221 31.28 19.03 -8.27
C ARG A 221 31.81 17.94 -9.18
N GLU A 222 30.89 17.25 -9.83
CA GLU A 222 31.16 16.22 -10.84
C GLU A 222 30.45 16.61 -12.14
N GLY A 223 31.14 16.47 -13.26
CA GLY A 223 30.63 16.85 -14.58
C GLY A 223 30.39 18.36 -14.79
N ARG A 224 29.53 18.68 -15.76
CA ARG A 224 29.26 20.06 -16.20
C ARG A 224 28.05 20.63 -15.46
N VAL A 225 28.20 21.79 -14.82
CA VAL A 225 27.11 22.53 -14.16
C VAL A 225 27.26 24.02 -14.50
N PRO A 226 26.66 24.50 -15.61
CA PRO A 226 26.80 25.88 -16.04
C PRO A 226 25.72 26.77 -15.41
N LEU A 227 26.02 27.36 -14.23
CA LEU A 227 25.06 28.18 -13.48
C LEU A 227 24.69 29.53 -14.15
N GLN A 228 25.49 29.99 -15.11
CA GLN A 228 25.23 31.24 -15.85
C GLN A 228 24.41 31.01 -17.14
N THR A 229 24.33 29.77 -17.63
CA THR A 229 23.64 29.46 -18.89
C THR A 229 22.15 29.33 -18.64
N ILE A 230 21.39 30.35 -19.04
CA ILE A 230 19.92 30.40 -18.83
C ILE A 230 19.20 29.24 -19.54
N ARG A 231 19.73 28.76 -20.67
CA ARG A 231 19.16 27.62 -21.42
C ARG A 231 19.36 26.26 -20.76
N ALA A 232 20.25 26.14 -19.77
CA ALA A 232 20.54 24.88 -19.13
C ALA A 232 19.40 24.49 -18.17
N LYS A 233 18.89 23.26 -18.30
CA LYS A 233 17.90 22.72 -17.35
C LYS A 233 18.62 22.24 -16.09
N ILE A 234 18.52 23.04 -15.03
CA ILE A 234 19.16 22.79 -13.75
C ILE A 234 18.11 22.63 -12.67
N ASP A 235 18.04 21.44 -12.10
CA ASP A 235 17.21 21.17 -10.93
C ASP A 235 17.99 21.52 -9.65
N HIS A 236 17.37 22.30 -8.76
CA HIS A 236 17.99 22.77 -7.53
C HIS A 236 17.15 22.42 -6.29
N CYS A 237 17.81 21.98 -5.22
CA CYS A 237 17.20 21.78 -3.91
C CYS A 237 18.05 22.40 -2.80
N SER A 238 17.39 23.03 -1.83
CA SER A 238 17.97 23.42 -0.54
C SER A 238 17.31 22.65 0.59
N TYR A 239 18.09 21.99 1.44
CA TYR A 239 17.58 21.17 2.53
C TYR A 239 18.32 21.46 3.84
N THR A 240 17.57 21.65 4.92
CA THR A 240 18.13 21.92 6.25
C THR A 240 18.09 20.67 7.12
N ILE A 241 19.19 20.36 7.77
CA ILE A 241 19.32 19.21 8.67
C ILE A 241 19.58 19.71 10.08
N ARG A 242 18.80 19.22 11.03
CA ARG A 242 19.06 19.44 12.46
C ARG A 242 19.92 18.28 12.97
N THR A 243 21.13 18.59 13.42
CA THR A 243 22.03 17.66 14.11
C THR A 243 22.22 18.13 15.55
N ILE A 244 22.87 17.32 16.37
CA ILE A 244 23.15 17.64 17.77
C ILE A 244 24.04 18.90 17.88
N TYR A 245 24.93 19.12 16.91
CA TYR A 245 25.86 20.25 16.90
C TYR A 245 25.27 21.53 16.31
N GLY A 246 24.01 21.50 15.86
CA GLY A 246 23.33 22.61 15.21
C GLY A 246 22.77 22.24 13.84
N VAL A 247 22.53 23.26 13.02
CA VAL A 247 21.93 23.11 11.70
C VAL A 247 23.01 22.99 10.62
N LEU A 248 22.86 22.03 9.72
CA LEU A 248 23.61 21.90 8.47
C LEU A 248 22.70 22.24 7.30
N GLY A 249 23.19 23.03 6.34
CA GLY A 249 22.49 23.32 5.09
C GLY A 249 23.10 22.52 3.94
N ILE A 250 22.25 21.85 3.17
CA ILE A 250 22.63 21.20 1.91
C ILE A 250 22.05 22.00 0.75
N LYS A 251 22.87 22.22 -0.27
CA LYS A 251 22.41 22.69 -1.59
C LYS A 251 22.87 21.70 -2.66
N ILE A 252 21.97 21.32 -3.55
CA ILE A 252 22.24 20.40 -4.65
C ILE A 252 21.80 21.07 -5.96
N TRP A 253 22.66 21.00 -6.97
CA TRP A 253 22.36 21.36 -8.35
C TRP A 253 22.59 20.14 -9.24
N ILE A 254 21.59 19.77 -10.03
CA ILE A 254 21.67 18.68 -11.01
C ILE A 254 21.45 19.27 -12.39
N PHE A 255 22.36 19.01 -13.30
CA PHE A 255 22.25 19.38 -14.70
C PHE A 255 21.77 18.18 -15.51
N VAL A 256 20.59 18.30 -16.10
CA VAL A 256 19.95 17.21 -16.87
C VAL A 256 20.32 17.32 -18.34
N ASP A 257 19.93 18.39 -19.02
CA ASP A 257 20.30 18.66 -20.41
C ASP A 257 20.15 20.16 -20.80
N GLU A 258 20.72 20.54 -21.93
CA GLU A 258 20.37 21.75 -22.69
C GLU A 258 19.15 21.41 -23.57
N GLU A 259 18.08 22.20 -23.49
CA GLU A 259 17.02 22.21 -24.50
C GLU A 259 17.45 23.03 -25.73
#